data_AF-A0A9P4NWZ1-F1
#
_entry.id   AF-A0A9P4NWZ1-F1
#
_cell.length_a   1.000
_cell.length_b   1.000
_cell.length_c   1.000
_cell.angle_alpha   90.00
_cell.angle_beta   90.00
_cell.angle_gamma   90.00
#
_symmetry.space_group_name_H-M   'P 1'
#
loop_
_entity.id
_entity.type
_entity.pdbx_description
1 polymer ?
#
loop_
_entity_poly.entity_id
_entity_poly.type
_entity_poly.pdbx_seq_one_letter_code
_entity_poly.pdbx_strand_id
1 'polypeptide(L)'
;MVEDFPAAAVCAFMDRPYWRRIWTLQEFVITSNLELVCGNARISFARFHGAMLSLPVIYIYVVSRLATQIQATEDYTRLPYVLALSEAHNKGAHTLCGMRKNYWEDVHSEKLGLFRLLARIHVEGDRKATQSVDNILGLLAMASDRAQYEKLSLSCTSVYICFARSTIACGNIDLLSLCQAIDTDNKRVTSRSDLPSWVPDWRSRIHDPLGQLPWDTNFNACGNRAAQHINDHKCGETQITLQGCIVDTVEATEFPWTPGPDGVTKELARVTIFLDCIMKLCAK
;
A
#
# COMPACT_ATOMS: atom_id res chain seq x y z
N MET A 1 -28.77 -4.75 -21.37
CA MET A 1 -28.53 -3.86 -20.21
C MET A 1 -27.11 -3.95 -19.65
N VAL A 2 -26.50 -5.13 -19.44
CA VAL A 2 -25.10 -5.20 -18.93
C VAL A 2 -24.03 -4.99 -20.03
N GLU A 3 -24.43 -5.10 -21.31
CA GLU A 3 -23.56 -4.84 -22.47
C GLU A 3 -23.30 -3.34 -22.73
N ASP A 4 -24.02 -2.45 -22.05
CA ASP A 4 -23.93 -0.98 -22.21
C ASP A 4 -23.38 -0.29 -20.95
N PHE A 5 -22.71 -1.03 -20.05
CA PHE A 5 -22.16 -0.41 -18.83
C PHE A 5 -21.11 0.64 -19.21
N PRO A 6 -21.17 1.87 -18.68
CA PRO A 6 -20.30 2.96 -19.12
C PRO A 6 -18.89 2.89 -18.49
N ALA A 7 -18.16 1.80 -18.76
CA ALA A 7 -16.84 1.52 -18.18
C ALA A 7 -15.84 2.66 -18.42
N ALA A 8 -15.81 3.19 -19.65
CA ALA A 8 -14.94 4.32 -20.01
C ALA A 8 -15.24 5.59 -19.19
N ALA A 9 -16.52 5.86 -18.89
CA ALA A 9 -16.90 7.00 -18.07
C ALA A 9 -16.48 6.80 -16.61
N VAL A 10 -16.55 5.57 -16.09
CA VAL A 10 -16.04 5.23 -14.77
C VAL A 10 -14.52 5.43 -14.71
N CYS A 11 -13.76 4.94 -15.71
CA CYS A 11 -12.32 5.20 -15.80
C CYS A 11 -12.02 6.71 -15.81
N ALA A 12 -12.67 7.47 -16.69
CA ALA A 12 -12.47 8.91 -16.80
C ALA A 12 -12.80 9.67 -15.50
N PHE A 13 -13.83 9.24 -14.78
CA PHE A 13 -14.16 9.80 -13.46
C PHE A 13 -13.08 9.49 -12.42
N MET A 14 -12.59 8.25 -12.40
CA MET A 14 -11.59 7.76 -11.45
C MET A 14 -10.16 8.23 -11.76
N ASP A 15 -9.87 8.62 -13.01
CA ASP A 15 -8.58 9.20 -13.41
C ASP A 15 -8.42 10.68 -13.04
N ARG A 16 -9.48 11.31 -12.51
CA ARG A 16 -9.41 12.70 -12.04
C ARG A 16 -8.34 12.86 -10.95
N PRO A 17 -7.61 13.98 -10.91
CA PRO A 17 -6.56 14.24 -9.91
C PRO A 17 -7.00 14.09 -8.45
N TYR A 18 -8.29 14.31 -8.16
CA TYR A 18 -8.88 14.11 -6.84
C TYR A 18 -8.52 12.74 -6.23
N TRP A 19 -8.63 11.66 -7.00
CA TRP A 19 -8.42 10.30 -6.52
C TRP A 19 -6.97 9.96 -6.20
N ARG A 20 -6.03 10.74 -6.74
CA ARG A 20 -4.59 10.53 -6.59
C ARG A 20 -3.99 11.33 -5.44
N ARG A 21 -4.69 12.32 -4.88
CA ARG A 21 -4.15 13.18 -3.81
C ARG A 21 -4.30 12.48 -2.46
N ILE A 22 -3.26 12.51 -1.62
CA ILE A 22 -3.36 11.85 -0.30
C ILE A 22 -4.38 12.52 0.63
N TRP A 23 -4.49 13.86 0.60
CA TRP A 23 -5.43 14.62 1.43
C TRP A 23 -6.90 14.29 1.19
N THR A 24 -7.26 13.84 0.00
CA THR A 24 -8.66 13.48 -0.30
C THR A 24 -9.11 12.23 0.45
N LEU A 25 -8.18 11.47 1.03
CA LEU A 25 -8.51 10.39 1.96
C LEU A 25 -9.26 10.90 3.17
N GLN A 26 -8.81 11.98 3.79
CA GLN A 26 -9.50 12.55 4.95
C GLN A 26 -10.87 13.11 4.55
N GLU A 27 -10.91 13.84 3.44
CA GLU A 27 -12.16 14.39 2.88
C GLU A 27 -13.19 13.29 2.61
N PHE A 28 -12.75 12.13 2.11
CA PHE A 28 -13.61 11.02 1.78
C PHE A 28 -13.97 10.16 3.00
N VAL A 29 -13.01 9.85 3.87
CA VAL A 29 -13.20 8.88 4.96
C VAL A 29 -13.82 9.53 6.20
N ILE A 30 -13.31 10.68 6.63
CA ILE A 30 -13.66 11.27 7.93
C ILE A 30 -14.94 12.11 7.88
N THR A 31 -15.35 12.60 6.71
CA THR A 31 -16.53 13.48 6.60
C THR A 31 -17.82 12.77 7.03
N SER A 32 -18.66 13.38 7.87
CA SER A 32 -19.91 12.75 8.32
C SER A 32 -20.96 12.59 7.21
N ASN A 33 -21.11 13.60 6.35
CA ASN A 33 -22.01 13.57 5.20
C ASN A 33 -21.23 13.73 3.89
N LEU A 34 -20.94 12.61 3.21
CA LEU A 34 -20.17 12.61 1.98
C LEU A 34 -21.09 12.66 0.74
N GLU A 35 -20.95 13.75 -0.02
CA GLU A 35 -21.48 13.88 -1.37
C GLU A 35 -20.32 14.06 -2.35
N LEU A 36 -20.29 13.25 -3.41
CA LEU A 36 -19.34 13.44 -4.50
C LEU A 36 -19.94 14.40 -5.52
N VAL A 37 -19.16 15.41 -5.88
CA VAL A 37 -19.56 16.45 -6.85
C VAL A 37 -18.61 16.42 -8.04
N CYS A 38 -19.18 16.40 -9.26
CA CYS A 38 -18.40 16.46 -10.50
C CYS A 38 -19.13 17.35 -11.51
N GLY A 39 -18.65 18.59 -11.65
CA GLY A 39 -19.36 19.62 -12.41
C GLY A 39 -20.71 19.91 -11.75
N ASN A 40 -21.80 19.80 -12.50
CA ASN A 40 -23.16 20.03 -12.01
C ASN A 40 -23.82 18.77 -11.41
N ALA A 41 -23.16 17.61 -11.48
CA ALA A 41 -23.69 16.35 -10.97
C ALA A 41 -23.27 16.11 -9.51
N ARG A 42 -24.18 15.50 -8.74
CA ARG A 42 -23.96 15.11 -7.34
C ARG A 42 -24.42 13.67 -7.11
N ILE A 43 -23.68 12.92 -6.30
CA ILE A 43 -24.06 11.56 -5.89
C ILE A 43 -23.72 11.35 -4.41
N SER A 44 -24.69 10.84 -3.65
CA SER A 44 -24.51 10.44 -2.25
C SER A 44 -23.50 9.29 -2.13
N PHE A 45 -22.77 9.22 -1.02
CA PHE A 45 -21.88 8.07 -0.75
C PHE A 45 -22.59 6.71 -0.86
N ALA A 46 -23.82 6.56 -0.35
CA ALA A 46 -24.54 5.28 -0.41
C ALA A 46 -24.70 4.75 -1.85
N ARG A 47 -25.10 5.63 -2.78
CA ARG A 47 -25.22 5.31 -4.22
C ARG A 47 -23.85 5.03 -4.86
N PHE A 48 -22.85 5.86 -4.54
CA PHE A 48 -21.50 5.67 -5.07
C PHE A 48 -20.90 4.33 -4.61
N HIS A 49 -21.00 4.02 -3.31
CA HIS A 49 -20.52 2.78 -2.72
C HIS A 49 -21.22 1.57 -3.33
N GLY A 50 -22.56 1.61 -3.48
CA GLY A 50 -23.30 0.54 -4.17
C GLY A 50 -22.83 0.32 -5.61
N ALA A 51 -22.58 1.40 -6.35
CA ALA A 51 -22.01 1.31 -7.70
C ALA A 51 -20.62 0.66 -7.69
N MET A 52 -19.73 1.06 -6.76
CA MET A 52 -18.39 0.48 -6.65
C MET A 52 -18.41 -1.00 -6.25
N LEU A 53 -19.34 -1.43 -5.39
CA LEU A 53 -19.52 -2.85 -5.05
C LEU A 53 -20.08 -3.67 -6.21
N SER A 54 -20.84 -3.06 -7.11
CA SER A 54 -21.39 -3.75 -8.29
C SER A 54 -20.35 -3.96 -9.40
N LEU A 55 -19.31 -3.13 -9.47
CA LEU A 55 -18.27 -3.20 -10.52
C LEU A 55 -17.59 -4.58 -10.63
N PRO A 56 -17.09 -5.20 -9.55
CA PRO A 56 -16.52 -6.54 -9.62
C PRO A 56 -17.51 -7.58 -10.15
N VAL A 57 -18.77 -7.51 -9.73
CA VAL A 57 -19.83 -8.44 -10.15
C VAL A 57 -20.13 -8.28 -11.64
N ILE A 58 -20.25 -7.03 -12.10
CA ILE A 58 -20.44 -6.70 -13.52
C ILE A 58 -19.25 -7.20 -14.33
N TYR A 59 -18.02 -6.94 -13.87
CA TYR A 59 -16.79 -7.41 -14.52
C TYR A 59 -16.78 -8.93 -14.67
N ILE A 60 -16.97 -9.69 -13.59
CA ILE A 60 -16.98 -11.15 -13.61
C ILE A 60 -18.06 -11.68 -14.57
N TYR A 61 -19.27 -11.15 -14.49
CA TYR A 61 -20.39 -11.58 -15.34
C TYR A 61 -20.12 -11.29 -16.83
N VAL A 62 -19.68 -10.08 -17.16
CA VAL A 62 -19.41 -9.67 -18.54
C VAL A 62 -18.23 -10.45 -19.12
N VAL A 63 -17.13 -10.56 -18.39
CA VAL A 63 -15.95 -11.30 -18.85
C VAL A 63 -16.27 -12.76 -19.05
N SER A 64 -16.95 -13.41 -18.11
CA SER A 64 -17.32 -14.83 -18.26
C SER A 64 -18.15 -15.07 -19.52
N ARG A 65 -19.15 -14.22 -19.77
CA ARG A 65 -20.02 -14.35 -20.95
C ARG A 65 -19.29 -14.04 -22.26
N LEU A 66 -18.48 -12.98 -22.28
CA LEU A 66 -17.72 -12.58 -23.47
C LEU A 66 -16.60 -13.56 -23.79
N ALA A 67 -15.93 -14.14 -22.79
CA ALA A 67 -14.91 -15.17 -22.99
C ALA A 67 -15.51 -16.39 -23.72
N THR A 68 -16.69 -16.85 -23.30
CA THR A 68 -17.42 -17.93 -23.99
C THR A 68 -17.78 -17.57 -25.43
N GLN A 69 -18.18 -16.31 -25.68
CA GLN A 69 -18.52 -15.85 -27.04
C GLN A 69 -17.30 -15.71 -27.94
N ILE A 70 -16.20 -15.12 -27.44
CA ILE A 70 -14.94 -14.95 -28.17
C ILE A 70 -14.38 -16.33 -28.54
N GLN A 71 -14.40 -17.30 -27.62
CA GLN A 71 -13.94 -18.65 -27.89
C GLN A 71 -14.80 -19.38 -28.94
N ALA A 72 -16.10 -19.07 -29.02
CA ALA A 72 -17.01 -19.68 -29.97
C ALA A 72 -17.00 -19.02 -31.36
N THR A 73 -16.62 -17.74 -31.47
CA THR A 73 -16.78 -16.93 -32.69
C THR A 73 -15.50 -16.32 -33.23
N GLU A 74 -14.42 -16.32 -32.45
CA GLU A 74 -13.15 -15.62 -32.72
C GLU A 74 -13.32 -14.09 -32.99
N ASP A 75 -14.42 -13.50 -32.53
CA ASP A 75 -14.69 -12.07 -32.67
C ASP A 75 -14.11 -11.26 -31.49
N TYR A 76 -13.00 -10.56 -31.75
CA TYR A 76 -12.29 -9.74 -30.77
C TYR A 76 -12.76 -8.28 -30.71
N THR A 77 -13.81 -7.88 -31.44
CA THR A 77 -14.30 -6.49 -31.48
C THR A 77 -14.69 -5.93 -30.10
N ARG A 78 -15.08 -6.80 -29.16
CA ARG A 78 -15.47 -6.45 -27.79
C ARG A 78 -14.32 -6.42 -26.78
N LEU A 79 -13.10 -6.76 -27.20
CA LEU A 79 -11.92 -6.76 -26.32
C LEU A 79 -11.64 -5.38 -25.69
N PRO A 80 -11.73 -4.23 -26.39
CA PRO A 80 -11.51 -2.91 -25.78
C PRO A 80 -12.48 -2.62 -24.63
N TYR A 81 -13.73 -3.07 -24.74
CA TYR A 81 -14.73 -2.91 -23.68
C TYR A 81 -14.39 -3.75 -22.44
N VAL A 82 -13.95 -4.99 -22.63
CA VAL A 82 -13.47 -5.85 -21.54
C VAL A 82 -12.28 -5.23 -20.82
N LEU A 83 -11.33 -4.66 -21.56
CA LEU A 83 -10.18 -3.97 -20.99
C LEU A 83 -10.60 -2.74 -20.19
N ALA A 84 -11.52 -1.93 -20.71
CA ALA A 84 -12.05 -0.76 -19.98
C ALA A 84 -12.79 -1.17 -18.69
N LEU A 85 -13.54 -2.27 -18.70
CA LEU A 85 -14.19 -2.81 -17.49
C LEU A 85 -13.16 -3.31 -16.46
N SER A 86 -12.14 -4.03 -16.93
CA SER A 86 -11.01 -4.48 -16.10
C SER A 86 -10.32 -3.28 -15.45
N GLU A 87 -10.06 -2.24 -16.23
CA GLU A 87 -9.42 -1.02 -15.74
C GLU A 87 -10.29 -0.33 -14.69
N ALA A 88 -11.59 -0.12 -14.99
CA ALA A 88 -12.54 0.51 -14.08
C ALA A 88 -12.64 -0.23 -12.73
N HIS A 89 -12.66 -1.57 -12.77
CA HIS A 89 -12.64 -2.42 -11.58
C HIS A 89 -11.38 -2.19 -10.71
N ASN A 90 -10.23 -1.99 -11.35
CA ASN A 90 -8.93 -1.88 -10.70
C ASN A 90 -8.55 -0.45 -10.25
N LYS A 91 -9.36 0.60 -10.51
CA LYS A 91 -9.04 1.99 -10.11
C LYS A 91 -9.07 2.28 -8.59
N GLY A 92 -9.21 1.28 -7.72
CA GLY A 92 -8.98 1.41 -6.27
C GLY A 92 -10.03 2.20 -5.46
N ALA A 93 -11.15 2.62 -6.05
CA ALA A 93 -12.23 3.31 -5.32
C ALA A 93 -12.88 2.43 -4.23
N HIS A 94 -12.88 1.11 -4.43
CA HIS A 94 -13.38 0.15 -3.44
C HIS A 94 -12.57 0.22 -2.14
N THR A 95 -11.26 0.48 -2.22
CA THR A 95 -10.39 0.67 -1.04
C THR A 95 -10.82 1.89 -0.23
N LEU A 96 -11.16 3.01 -0.88
CA LEU A 96 -11.69 4.21 -0.22
C LEU A 96 -13.02 3.95 0.47
N CYS A 97 -13.93 3.25 -0.21
CA CYS A 97 -15.22 2.88 0.35
C CYS A 97 -15.05 1.98 1.57
N GLY A 98 -14.16 0.99 1.50
CA GLY A 98 -13.82 0.11 2.61
C GLY A 98 -13.20 0.85 3.79
N MET A 99 -12.24 1.76 3.56
CA MET A 99 -11.65 2.59 4.61
C MET A 99 -12.71 3.46 5.30
N ARG A 100 -13.61 4.09 4.54
CA ARG A 100 -14.72 4.87 5.10
C ARG A 100 -15.65 3.99 5.95
N LYS A 101 -16.04 2.83 5.42
CA LYS A 101 -16.92 1.89 6.14
C LYS A 101 -16.29 1.48 7.47
N ASN A 102 -15.02 1.08 7.46
CA ASN A 102 -14.28 0.69 8.67
C ASN A 102 -14.11 1.84 9.68
N TYR A 103 -14.02 3.09 9.20
CA TYR A 103 -13.90 4.25 10.09
C TYR A 103 -15.21 4.52 10.86
N TRP A 104 -16.36 4.34 10.20
CA TRP A 104 -17.67 4.69 10.75
C TRP A 104 -18.45 3.52 11.37
N GLU A 105 -18.22 2.28 10.93
CA GLU A 105 -18.92 1.09 11.44
C GLU A 105 -18.11 0.38 12.54
N ASP A 106 -18.50 0.65 13.79
CA ASP A 106 -17.68 0.47 15.00
C ASP A 106 -17.79 -0.92 15.69
N VAL A 107 -18.33 -1.96 15.04
CA VAL A 107 -18.77 -3.16 15.81
C VAL A 107 -17.76 -4.33 15.83
N HIS A 108 -16.91 -4.52 14.82
CA HIS A 108 -16.00 -5.68 14.78
C HIS A 108 -14.65 -5.44 14.07
N SER A 109 -14.42 -4.26 13.49
CA SER A 109 -13.21 -3.97 12.71
C SER A 109 -12.22 -3.19 13.57
N GLU A 110 -11.05 -3.76 13.84
CA GLU A 110 -9.96 -3.01 14.49
C GLU A 110 -9.64 -1.78 13.64
N LYS A 111 -9.85 -0.59 14.21
CA LYS A 111 -9.48 0.66 13.55
C LYS A 111 -7.98 0.63 13.25
N LEU A 112 -7.62 0.86 12.00
CA LEU A 112 -6.24 0.74 11.53
C LEU A 112 -5.35 1.82 12.16
N GLY A 113 -4.21 1.39 12.70
CA GLY A 113 -3.14 2.29 13.12
C GLY A 113 -2.44 2.94 11.92
N LEU A 114 -1.70 4.01 12.18
CA LEU A 114 -1.04 4.83 11.15
C LEU A 114 -0.08 4.01 10.29
N PHE A 115 0.67 3.08 10.90
CA PHE A 115 1.58 2.18 10.18
C PHE A 115 0.85 1.32 9.13
N ARG A 116 -0.28 0.70 9.50
CA ARG A 116 -1.07 -0.12 8.57
C ARG A 116 -1.67 0.72 7.45
N LEU A 117 -2.14 1.93 7.76
CA LEU A 117 -2.64 2.86 6.75
C LEU A 117 -1.57 3.26 5.74
N LEU A 118 -0.36 3.58 6.22
CA LEU A 118 0.77 3.96 5.38
C LEU A 118 1.18 2.84 4.42
N ALA A 119 1.33 1.61 4.92
CA ALA A 119 1.64 0.47 4.06
C ALA A 119 0.56 0.26 2.99
N ARG A 120 -0.72 0.29 3.38
CA ARG A 120 -1.83 0.13 2.44
C ARG A 120 -1.88 1.22 1.36
N ILE A 121 -1.42 2.44 1.65
CA ILE A 121 -1.44 3.54 0.68
C ILE A 121 -0.18 3.56 -0.20
N HIS A 122 0.99 3.26 0.36
CA HIS A 122 2.28 3.43 -0.31
C HIS A 122 2.88 2.16 -0.92
N VAL A 123 2.45 0.99 -0.43
CA VAL A 123 2.84 -0.31 -0.98
C VAL A 123 1.81 -0.73 -2.03
N GLU A 124 0.52 -0.75 -1.65
CA GLU A 124 -0.58 -1.21 -2.52
C GLU A 124 -1.17 -0.12 -3.44
N GLY A 125 -0.74 1.15 -3.31
CA GLY A 125 -1.38 2.30 -3.98
C GLY A 125 -0.41 3.27 -4.67
N ASP A 126 -0.98 4.20 -5.46
CA ASP A 126 -0.25 5.26 -6.19
C ASP A 126 -0.77 6.66 -5.84
N ARG A 127 -0.99 6.90 -4.53
CA ARG A 127 -1.37 8.25 -4.05
C ARG A 127 -0.15 9.13 -3.91
N LYS A 128 -0.36 10.42 -4.19
CA LYS A 128 0.67 11.44 -4.30
C LYS A 128 0.38 12.56 -3.30
N ALA A 129 1.44 12.99 -2.65
CA ALA A 129 1.46 14.15 -1.78
C ALA A 129 2.15 15.33 -2.49
N THR A 130 1.66 16.54 -2.26
CA THR A 130 2.33 17.75 -2.74
C THR A 130 3.56 18.05 -1.88
N GLN A 131 3.41 17.94 -0.56
CA GLN A 131 4.53 18.02 0.37
C GLN A 131 4.80 16.63 0.95
N SER A 132 6.06 16.25 1.03
CA SER A 132 6.44 14.92 1.53
C SER A 132 5.96 14.63 2.96
N VAL A 133 5.80 15.65 3.81
CA VAL A 133 5.20 15.50 5.15
C VAL A 133 3.76 14.97 5.08
N ASP A 134 3.03 15.28 4.02
CA ASP A 134 1.61 14.92 3.88
C ASP A 134 1.43 13.42 3.66
N ASN A 135 2.48 12.68 3.26
CA ASN A 135 2.44 11.22 3.19
C ASN A 135 2.05 10.60 4.54
N ILE A 136 2.53 11.19 5.65
CA ILE A 136 2.20 10.75 7.02
C ILE A 136 1.03 11.59 7.57
N LEU A 137 1.12 12.93 7.50
CA LEU A 137 0.12 13.82 8.10
C LEU A 137 -1.27 13.68 7.44
N GLY A 138 -1.30 13.39 6.14
CA GLY A 138 -2.53 13.14 5.39
C GLY A 138 -3.29 11.89 5.85
N LEU A 139 -2.65 10.98 6.59
CA LEU A 139 -3.29 9.78 7.13
C LEU A 139 -3.53 9.84 8.64
N LEU A 140 -2.82 10.73 9.35
CA LEU A 140 -2.83 10.80 10.82
C LEU A 140 -4.23 10.97 11.42
N ALA A 141 -5.10 11.76 10.80
CA ALA A 141 -6.46 11.99 11.31
C ALA A 141 -7.36 10.74 11.25
N MET A 142 -7.03 9.78 10.37
CA MET A 142 -7.76 8.52 10.21
C MET A 142 -7.23 7.40 11.12
N ALA A 143 -6.03 7.59 11.69
CA ALA A 143 -5.35 6.57 12.46
C ALA A 143 -5.94 6.43 13.87
N SER A 144 -6.12 5.19 14.32
CA SER A 144 -6.63 4.88 15.66
C SER A 144 -5.63 5.20 16.77
N ASP A 145 -4.35 5.09 16.47
CA ASP A 145 -3.20 5.33 17.34
C ASP A 145 -2.65 6.75 17.24
N ARG A 146 -3.40 7.69 16.64
CA ARG A 146 -2.95 9.07 16.39
C ARG A 146 -2.39 9.79 17.62
N ALA A 147 -2.87 9.45 18.82
CA ALA A 147 -2.42 10.04 20.09
C ALA A 147 -0.92 9.78 20.36
N GLN A 148 -0.35 8.72 19.77
CA GLN A 148 1.08 8.40 19.86
C GLN A 148 1.96 9.41 19.10
N TYR A 149 1.36 10.17 18.18
CA TYR A 149 2.07 11.02 17.23
C TYR A 149 1.74 12.52 17.38
N GLU A 150 1.19 12.95 18.52
CA GLU A 150 0.76 14.36 18.74
C GLU A 150 1.91 15.39 18.65
N LYS A 151 3.17 14.94 18.79
CA LYS A 151 4.36 15.81 18.79
C LYS A 151 5.17 15.75 17.49
N LEU A 152 4.55 15.37 16.37
CA LEU A 152 5.25 15.37 15.08
C LEU A 152 5.73 16.79 14.74
N SER A 153 7.02 16.89 14.40
CA SER A 153 7.68 18.14 14.02
C SER A 153 7.15 18.69 12.68
N LEU A 154 7.55 19.90 12.29
CA LEU A 154 7.17 20.52 11.01
C LEU A 154 8.12 20.15 9.86
N SER A 155 9.33 19.64 10.16
CA SER A 155 10.30 19.26 9.12
C SER A 155 10.02 17.84 8.58
N CYS A 156 10.16 17.62 7.27
CA CYS A 156 9.90 16.31 6.67
C CYS A 156 10.72 15.18 7.28
N THR A 157 12.03 15.36 7.39
CA THR A 157 12.95 14.36 7.94
C THR A 157 12.61 14.06 9.40
N SER A 158 12.31 15.08 10.19
CA SER A 158 11.90 14.91 11.59
C SER A 158 10.56 14.19 11.71
N VAL A 159 9.56 14.47 10.86
CA VAL A 159 8.27 13.75 10.86
C VAL A 159 8.47 12.26 10.64
N TYR A 160 9.32 11.88 9.67
CA TYR A 160 9.55 10.48 9.32
C TYR A 160 10.32 9.75 10.44
N ILE A 161 11.37 10.38 10.97
CA ILE A 161 12.14 9.86 12.11
C ILE A 161 11.25 9.70 13.35
N CYS A 162 10.46 10.72 13.71
CA CYS A 162 9.57 10.68 14.87
C CYS A 162 8.50 9.60 14.71
N PHE A 163 7.89 9.49 13.52
CA PHE A 163 6.93 8.44 13.22
C PHE A 163 7.55 7.05 13.37
N ALA A 164 8.70 6.81 12.73
CA ALA A 164 9.37 5.52 12.76
C ALA A 164 9.77 5.12 14.18
N ARG A 165 10.36 6.06 14.94
CA ARG A 165 10.77 5.84 16.33
C ARG A 165 9.58 5.52 17.22
N SER A 166 8.48 6.28 17.10
CA SER A 166 7.28 6.06 17.92
C SER A 166 6.63 4.71 17.60
N THR A 167 6.60 4.33 16.32
CA THR A 167 6.07 3.04 15.86
C THR A 167 6.89 1.87 16.40
N ILE A 168 8.23 1.95 16.31
CA ILE A 168 9.14 0.94 16.85
C ILE A 168 9.04 0.87 18.39
N ALA A 169 8.94 2.02 19.07
CA ALA A 169 8.78 2.08 20.52
C ALA A 169 7.50 1.40 21.01
N CYS A 170 6.46 1.33 20.16
CA CYS A 170 5.21 0.61 20.44
C CYS A 170 5.30 -0.90 20.12
N GLY A 171 6.47 -1.41 19.74
CA GLY A 171 6.71 -2.82 19.44
C GLY A 171 6.48 -3.22 17.98
N ASN A 172 6.08 -2.29 17.11
CA ASN A 172 5.87 -2.54 15.68
C ASN A 172 7.20 -2.48 14.92
N ILE A 173 8.08 -3.45 15.17
CA ILE A 173 9.40 -3.54 14.51
C ILE A 173 9.29 -3.91 13.03
N ASP A 174 8.15 -4.44 12.60
CA ASP A 174 7.92 -4.81 11.21
C ASP A 174 7.96 -3.61 10.26
N LEU A 175 7.88 -2.38 10.78
CA LEU A 175 8.19 -1.16 10.03
C LEU A 175 9.51 -1.27 9.26
N LEU A 176 10.50 -1.95 9.84
CA LEU A 176 11.82 -2.13 9.23
C LEU A 176 11.78 -2.88 7.90
N SER A 177 10.73 -3.69 7.64
CA SER A 177 10.55 -4.36 6.35
C SER A 177 10.28 -3.38 5.19
N LEU A 178 9.91 -2.14 5.51
CA LEU A 178 9.65 -1.08 4.54
C LEU A 178 10.87 -0.14 4.36
N CYS A 179 11.93 -0.33 5.14
CA CYS A 179 13.18 0.43 5.03
C CYS A 179 14.04 -0.10 3.89
N GLN A 180 13.70 0.28 2.67
CA GLN A 180 14.32 -0.25 1.46
C GLN A 180 15.42 0.68 0.94
N ALA A 181 16.57 0.11 0.56
CA ALA A 181 17.56 0.81 -0.23
C ALA A 181 17.16 0.73 -1.72
N ILE A 182 16.84 1.87 -2.33
CA ILE A 182 16.43 1.92 -3.73
C ILE A 182 17.68 1.96 -4.62
N ASP A 183 17.95 0.88 -5.35
CA ASP A 183 19.01 0.82 -6.35
C ASP A 183 18.45 1.32 -7.70
N THR A 184 18.59 2.61 -7.98
CA THR A 184 18.39 3.13 -9.34
C THR A 184 19.69 2.95 -10.13
N ASP A 185 19.67 2.08 -11.14
CA ASP A 185 20.73 1.87 -12.13
C ASP A 185 22.08 1.37 -11.59
N ASN A 186 22.11 0.25 -10.85
CA ASN A 186 23.34 -0.41 -10.38
C ASN A 186 24.26 0.53 -9.56
N LYS A 187 23.71 1.64 -9.09
CA LYS A 187 24.30 2.53 -8.12
C LYS A 187 23.39 2.42 -6.93
N ARG A 188 23.92 1.81 -5.85
CA ARG A 188 23.34 1.94 -4.50
C ARG A 188 23.23 3.42 -4.16
N VAL A 189 22.15 4.03 -4.59
CA VAL A 189 21.70 5.31 -4.08
C VAL A 189 21.11 4.90 -2.74
N THR A 190 21.92 5.03 -1.69
CA THR A 190 21.36 5.13 -0.36
C THR A 190 20.23 6.15 -0.47
N SER A 191 19.01 5.71 -0.15
CA SER A 191 17.88 6.56 0.20
C SER A 191 18.42 7.90 0.70
N ARG A 192 18.03 9.01 0.05
CA ARG A 192 18.62 10.36 0.21
C ARG A 192 19.25 10.52 1.59
N SER A 193 20.50 10.97 1.62
CA SER A 193 21.41 10.94 2.79
C SER A 193 20.91 11.61 4.09
N ASP A 194 19.69 12.14 4.11
CA ASP A 194 19.06 12.77 5.26
C ASP A 194 18.29 11.78 6.17
N LEU A 195 17.92 10.58 5.70
CA LEU A 195 17.18 9.60 6.50
C LEU A 195 18.06 8.45 7.03
N PRO A 196 17.94 8.07 8.31
CA PRO A 196 18.56 6.86 8.83
C PRO A 196 18.05 5.59 8.14
N SER A 197 18.87 4.54 8.09
CA SER A 197 18.54 3.27 7.42
C SER A 197 17.35 2.50 8.02
N TRP A 198 16.89 2.88 9.20
CA TRP A 198 15.75 2.29 9.90
C TRP A 198 14.46 3.10 9.75
N VAL A 199 14.48 4.17 8.93
CA VAL A 199 13.32 5.01 8.65
C VAL A 199 12.89 4.80 7.19
N PRO A 200 11.65 4.35 6.93
CA PRO A 200 11.16 4.22 5.56
C PRO A 200 11.08 5.58 4.86
N ASP A 201 11.47 5.63 3.59
CA ASP A 201 11.31 6.83 2.77
C ASP A 201 9.95 6.81 2.05
N TRP A 202 8.95 7.42 2.69
CA TRP A 202 7.61 7.58 2.14
C TRP A 202 7.52 8.58 0.97
N ARG A 203 8.62 9.26 0.61
CA ARG A 203 8.68 10.17 -0.56
C ARG A 203 8.65 9.37 -1.86
N SER A 204 9.14 8.13 -1.82
CA SER A 204 9.23 7.21 -2.94
C SER A 204 8.23 6.08 -2.81
N ARG A 205 7.96 5.39 -3.93
CA ARG A 205 7.19 4.15 -3.89
C ARG A 205 7.96 3.12 -3.07
N ILE A 206 7.27 2.47 -2.14
CA ILE A 206 7.81 1.35 -1.39
C ILE A 206 7.46 0.09 -2.20
N HIS A 207 8.47 -0.71 -2.54
CA HIS A 207 8.23 -1.94 -3.28
C HIS A 207 7.56 -2.96 -2.36
N ASP A 208 6.79 -3.87 -2.94
CA ASP A 208 6.24 -5.00 -2.19
C ASP A 208 7.41 -5.79 -1.57
N PRO A 209 7.45 -5.96 -0.24
CA PRO A 209 8.49 -6.77 0.37
C PRO A 209 8.40 -8.21 -0.18
N LEU A 210 9.54 -8.90 -0.32
CA LEU A 210 9.55 -10.32 -0.69
C LEU A 210 8.89 -11.12 0.45
N GLY A 211 7.58 -11.32 0.34
CA GLY A 211 6.73 -11.86 1.39
C GLY A 211 5.33 -11.24 1.38
N GLN A 212 4.62 -11.41 2.48
CA GLN A 212 3.36 -10.72 2.74
C GLN A 212 3.60 -9.56 3.70
N LEU A 213 2.71 -8.57 3.73
CA LEU A 213 2.76 -7.56 4.80
C LEU A 213 2.62 -8.26 6.16
N PRO A 214 3.12 -7.66 7.25
CA PRO A 214 3.21 -8.32 8.55
C PRO A 214 1.87 -8.85 9.09
N TRP A 215 0.75 -8.24 8.68
CA TRP A 215 -0.61 -8.66 9.05
C TRP A 215 -1.23 -9.70 8.11
N ASP A 216 -0.65 -9.93 6.94
CA ASP A 216 -1.16 -10.88 5.94
C ASP A 216 -0.50 -12.26 6.08
N THR A 217 0.54 -12.38 6.92
CA THR A 217 1.25 -13.63 7.16
C THR A 217 0.75 -14.34 8.42
N ASN A 218 0.59 -15.66 8.34
CA ASN A 218 0.37 -16.52 9.51
C ASN A 218 1.68 -16.89 10.22
N PHE A 219 2.82 -16.42 9.71
CA PHE A 219 4.13 -16.73 10.28
C PHE A 219 4.32 -15.99 11.61
N ASN A 220 4.47 -16.75 12.69
CA ASN A 220 4.72 -16.21 14.02
C ASN A 220 5.78 -17.04 14.76
N ALA A 221 7.05 -16.84 14.40
CA ALA A 221 8.17 -17.55 15.03
C ALA A 221 8.39 -17.16 16.50
N CYS A 222 7.91 -15.99 16.94
CA CYS A 222 8.09 -15.49 18.30
C CYS A 222 6.90 -15.80 19.24
N GLY A 223 5.82 -16.40 18.73
CA GLY A 223 4.60 -16.69 19.48
C GLY A 223 3.99 -15.41 20.06
N ASN A 224 3.84 -15.35 21.39
CA ASN A 224 3.28 -14.18 22.07
C ASN A 224 4.36 -13.17 22.52
N ARG A 225 5.62 -13.33 22.11
CA ARG A 225 6.69 -12.41 22.47
C ARG A 225 6.69 -11.22 21.51
N ALA A 226 6.49 -10.03 22.07
CA ALA A 226 6.70 -8.77 21.35
C ALA A 226 8.18 -8.36 21.38
N ALA A 227 8.64 -7.69 20.33
CA ALA A 227 9.95 -7.07 20.32
C ALA A 227 10.03 -5.99 21.40
N GLN A 228 11.11 -6.00 22.19
CA GLN A 228 11.33 -4.99 23.22
C GLN A 228 12.22 -3.88 22.65
N HIS A 229 11.65 -2.68 22.54
CA HIS A 229 12.44 -1.47 22.28
C HIS A 229 13.08 -1.01 23.59
N ILE A 230 14.41 -0.86 23.58
CA ILE A 230 15.14 -0.29 24.70
C ILE A 230 15.19 1.22 24.47
N ASN A 231 14.46 1.98 25.28
CA ASN A 231 14.61 3.43 25.34
C ASN A 231 15.98 3.77 25.95
N ASP A 232 17.02 3.71 25.13
CA ASP A 232 18.34 4.17 25.53
C ASP A 232 18.40 5.69 25.38
N HIS A 233 18.36 6.39 26.52
CA HIS A 233 18.47 7.84 26.58
C HIS A 233 19.80 8.40 26.03
N LYS A 234 20.80 7.54 25.76
CA LYS A 234 22.06 7.92 25.11
C LYS A 234 22.02 7.84 23.58
N CYS A 235 20.95 7.27 23.02
CA CYS A 235 20.79 7.05 21.58
C CYS A 235 20.45 8.38 20.89
N GLY A 236 21.23 8.78 19.88
CA GLY A 236 21.01 10.01 19.13
C GLY A 236 19.74 9.97 18.27
N GLU A 237 19.31 11.13 17.74
CA GLU A 237 18.10 11.23 16.90
C GLU A 237 18.12 10.39 15.62
N THR A 238 19.28 9.93 15.17
CA THR A 238 19.46 9.09 13.98
C THR A 238 19.74 7.63 14.31
N GLN A 239 19.73 7.24 15.58
CA GLN A 239 20.01 5.90 16.05
C GLN A 239 18.75 5.27 16.67
N ILE A 240 18.73 3.93 16.68
CA ILE A 240 17.75 3.10 17.39
C ILE A 240 18.47 1.97 18.12
N THR A 241 17.88 1.52 19.22
CA THR A 241 18.40 0.39 20.01
C THR A 241 17.31 -0.68 20.11
N LEU A 242 17.64 -1.89 19.68
CA LEU A 242 16.74 -3.05 19.70
C LEU A 242 17.40 -4.20 20.46
N GLN A 243 16.59 -4.97 21.19
CA GLN A 243 17.03 -6.23 21.76
C GLN A 243 16.70 -7.38 20.81
N GLY A 244 17.65 -8.28 20.62
CA GLY A 244 17.48 -9.48 19.80
C GLY A 244 18.24 -10.66 20.38
N CYS A 245 18.08 -11.81 19.74
CA CYS A 245 18.91 -12.99 19.96
C CYS A 245 19.69 -13.28 18.69
N ILE A 246 20.92 -13.77 18.86
CA ILE A 246 21.69 -14.31 17.75
C ILE A 246 21.12 -15.70 17.49
N VAL A 247 20.51 -15.89 16.32
CA VAL A 247 19.96 -17.18 15.90
C VAL A 247 21.06 -17.96 15.17
N ASP A 248 21.67 -17.35 14.16
CA ASP A 248 22.72 -17.94 13.36
C ASP A 248 23.54 -16.86 12.63
N THR A 249 24.60 -17.28 11.93
CA THR A 249 25.43 -16.44 11.05
C THR A 249 25.07 -16.71 9.60
N VAL A 250 24.84 -15.65 8.83
CA VAL A 250 24.62 -15.78 7.38
C VAL A 250 25.94 -16.15 6.70
N GLU A 251 26.07 -17.39 6.23
CA GLU A 251 27.29 -17.90 5.60
C GLU A 251 27.47 -17.42 4.16
N ALA A 252 26.37 -17.24 3.43
CA ALA A 252 26.37 -16.80 2.05
C ALA A 252 25.12 -15.98 1.73
N THR A 253 25.29 -14.96 0.89
CA THR A 253 24.19 -14.20 0.29
C THR A 253 24.42 -14.15 -1.21
N GLU A 254 23.34 -14.20 -1.98
CA GLU A 254 23.36 -13.98 -3.42
C GLU A 254 22.80 -12.59 -3.75
N PHE A 255 22.61 -12.31 -5.03
CA PHE A 255 22.06 -11.03 -5.48
C PHE A 255 20.67 -10.79 -4.86
N PRO A 256 20.39 -9.56 -4.35
CA PRO A 256 19.10 -9.23 -3.77
C PRO A 256 18.00 -9.30 -4.83
N TRP A 257 16.84 -9.80 -4.44
CA TRP A 257 15.65 -9.72 -5.29
C TRP A 257 15.20 -8.26 -5.41
N THR A 258 15.27 -7.72 -6.63
CA THR A 258 14.79 -6.38 -6.96
C THR A 258 13.73 -6.50 -8.05
N PRO A 259 12.46 -6.77 -7.68
CA PRO A 259 11.41 -6.78 -8.68
C PRO A 259 11.31 -5.37 -9.25
N GLY A 260 11.20 -5.25 -10.58
CA GLY A 260 10.89 -3.97 -11.20
C GLY A 260 9.59 -3.36 -10.68
N PRO A 261 9.26 -2.13 -11.08
CA PRO A 261 8.04 -1.43 -10.63
C PRO A 261 6.73 -2.18 -10.96
N ASP A 262 6.81 -3.16 -11.86
CA ASP A 262 5.72 -4.04 -12.29
C ASP A 262 5.54 -5.31 -11.42
N GLY A 263 6.40 -5.52 -10.43
CA GLY A 263 6.29 -6.62 -9.45
C GLY A 263 6.65 -8.01 -9.98
N VAL A 264 6.52 -9.00 -9.11
CA VAL A 264 6.87 -10.42 -9.36
C VAL A 264 6.05 -11.02 -10.51
N THR A 265 4.81 -10.59 -10.69
CA THR A 265 3.85 -11.17 -11.65
C THR A 265 4.18 -10.92 -13.12
N LYS A 266 4.96 -9.90 -13.45
CA LYS A 266 5.27 -9.53 -14.85
C LYS A 266 6.72 -9.79 -15.25
N GLU A 267 7.58 -10.18 -14.31
CA GLU A 267 9.02 -10.41 -14.55
C GLU A 267 9.40 -11.90 -14.43
N LEU A 268 8.62 -12.80 -15.04
CA LEU A 268 8.77 -14.25 -14.88
C LEU A 268 10.20 -14.77 -15.11
N ALA A 269 10.90 -14.23 -16.12
CA ALA A 269 12.29 -14.61 -16.39
C ALA A 269 13.25 -14.28 -15.23
N ARG A 270 13.08 -13.12 -14.58
CA ARG A 270 13.89 -12.73 -13.41
C ARG A 270 13.54 -13.58 -12.20
N VAL A 271 12.25 -13.89 -12.01
CA VAL A 271 11.80 -14.79 -10.94
C VAL A 271 12.45 -16.17 -11.09
N THR A 272 12.46 -16.73 -12.30
CA THR A 272 13.11 -18.03 -12.54
C THR A 272 14.60 -18.00 -12.21
N ILE A 273 15.32 -16.96 -12.65
CA ILE A 273 16.75 -16.80 -12.32
C ILE A 273 16.96 -16.70 -10.80
N PHE A 274 16.14 -15.93 -10.11
CA PHE A 274 16.22 -15.77 -8.66
C PHE A 274 15.93 -17.08 -7.91
N LEU A 275 14.92 -17.83 -8.33
CA LEU A 275 14.61 -19.15 -7.75
C LEU A 275 15.73 -20.17 -8.03
N ASP A 276 16.32 -20.17 -9.21
CA ASP A 276 17.49 -20.99 -9.52
C ASP A 276 18.69 -20.66 -8.63
N CYS A 277 18.93 -19.37 -8.35
CA CYS A 277 19.94 -18.92 -7.40
C CYS A 277 19.66 -19.43 -5.99
N ILE A 278 18.40 -19.34 -5.52
CA ILE A 278 17.99 -19.89 -4.22
C ILE A 278 18.25 -21.40 -4.16
N MET A 279 17.84 -22.16 -5.18
CA MET A 279 18.06 -23.61 -5.21
C MET A 279 19.55 -23.97 -5.11
N LYS A 280 20.42 -23.24 -5.82
CA LYS A 280 21.87 -23.44 -5.75
C LYS A 280 22.45 -23.07 -4.39
N LEU A 281 21.91 -22.04 -3.74
CA LEU A 281 22.32 -21.62 -2.41
C LEU A 281 21.93 -22.67 -1.35
N CYS A 282 20.71 -23.21 -1.43
CA CYS A 282 20.20 -24.23 -0.51
C CYS A 282 20.77 -25.64 -0.73
N ALA A 283 21.45 -25.89 -1.85
CA ALA A 283 22.09 -27.17 -2.16
C ALA A 283 23.52 -27.30 -1.64
N LYS A 284 24.07 -26.25 -1.02
CA LYS A 284 25.36 -26.25 -0.32
C LYS A 284 25.18 -26.67 1.13
#